data_AF-A0A1S8DHB3-F1
#
_entry.id   AF-A0A1S8DHB3-F1
#
_cell.length_a   1.000
_cell.length_b   1.000
_cell.length_c   1.000
_cell.angle_alpha   90.00
_cell.angle_beta   90.00
_cell.angle_gamma   90.00
#
_symmetry.space_group_name_H-M   'P 1'
#
loop_
_entity.id
_entity.type
_entity.pdbx_description
1 polymer ?
#
loop_
_entity_poly.entity_id
_entity_poly.type
_entity_poly.pdbx_seq_one_letter_code
_entity_poly.pdbx_strand_id
1 'polypeptide(L)'
;MKTTTKLNILATASGVLALLVGISAVLLCTYAYTKARMPHNEQGNYFDGLTVHHAGSEYVYGVVGLSFGVFALVAGIGAFRLFKRAAAARRGRNAEADGSQG
;
A
#
# COMPACT_ATOMS: atom_id res chain seq x y z
N MET A 1 -30.66 -0.62 3.75
CA MET A 1 -29.33 -1.24 3.91
C MET A 1 -28.50 -0.39 4.88
N LYS A 2 -28.28 -0.85 6.13
CA LYS A 2 -27.73 -0.05 7.25
C LYS A 2 -26.38 0.59 6.88
N THR A 3 -26.24 1.89 7.11
CA THR A 3 -25.03 2.72 6.85
C THR A 3 -23.73 2.09 7.38
N THR A 4 -23.79 1.38 8.50
CA THR A 4 -22.68 0.59 9.05
C THR A 4 -22.14 -0.50 8.12
N THR A 5 -22.99 -1.15 7.32
CA THR A 5 -22.57 -2.21 6.39
C THR A 5 -21.78 -1.63 5.22
N LYS A 6 -22.21 -0.48 4.68
CA LYS A 6 -21.47 0.24 3.63
C LYS A 6 -20.09 0.70 4.12
N LEU A 7 -20.01 1.20 5.36
CA LEU A 7 -18.75 1.65 5.96
C LEU A 7 -17.73 0.51 6.13
N ASN A 8 -18.19 -0.66 6.60
CA ASN A 8 -17.33 -1.84 6.74
C ASN A 8 -16.81 -2.34 5.38
N ILE A 9 -17.66 -2.41 4.36
CA ILE A 9 -17.25 -2.83 3.00
C ILE A 9 -16.18 -1.88 2.46
N LEU A 10 -16.38 -0.56 2.62
CA LEU A 10 -15.42 0.43 2.14
C LEU A 10 -14.07 0.32 2.88
N ALA A 11 -14.09 0.06 4.18
CA ALA A 11 -12.90 -0.12 4.99
C ALA A 11 -12.12 -1.39 4.61
N THR A 12 -12.82 -2.50 4.37
CA THR A 12 -12.20 -3.74 3.92
C THR A 12 -11.63 -3.60 2.51
N ALA A 13 -12.40 -3.03 1.58
CA ALA A 13 -11.94 -2.81 0.20
C ALA A 13 -10.71 -1.90 0.13
N SER A 14 -10.71 -0.79 0.90
CA SER A 14 -9.54 0.10 0.98
C SER A 14 -8.34 -0.56 1.66
N GLY A 15 -8.55 -1.39 2.69
CA GLY A 15 -7.49 -2.16 3.33
C GLY A 15 -6.85 -3.19 2.39
N VAL A 16 -7.67 -3.95 1.65
CA VAL A 16 -7.18 -4.93 0.66
C VAL A 16 -6.42 -4.22 -0.46
N LEU A 17 -6.96 -3.10 -0.97
CA LEU A 17 -6.28 -2.31 -2.00
C LEU A 17 -4.93 -1.79 -1.51
N ALA A 18 -4.86 -1.24 -0.29
CA ALA A 18 -3.62 -0.77 0.32
C ALA A 18 -2.58 -1.91 0.43
N LEU A 19 -3.01 -3.11 0.80
CA LEU A 19 -2.14 -4.27 0.95
C LEU A 19 -1.59 -4.73 -0.41
N LEU A 20 -2.44 -4.85 -1.43
CA LEU A 20 -2.01 -5.24 -2.78
C LEU A 20 -1.02 -4.22 -3.36
N VAL A 21 -1.35 -2.93 -3.30
CA VAL A 21 -0.48 -1.86 -3.82
C VAL A 21 0.82 -1.77 -3.03
N GLY A 22 0.78 -1.96 -1.71
CA GLY A 22 1.96 -2.00 -0.86
C GLY A 22 2.91 -3.14 -1.20
N ILE A 23 2.39 -4.35 -1.45
CA ILE A 23 3.21 -5.49 -1.89
C ILE A 23 3.85 -5.20 -3.26
N SER A 24 3.08 -4.66 -4.22
CA SER A 24 3.61 -4.27 -5.52
C SER A 24 4.71 -3.21 -5.40
N ALA A 25 4.54 -2.21 -4.52
CA ALA A 25 5.55 -1.20 -4.23
C ALA A 25 6.86 -1.80 -3.74
N VAL A 26 6.80 -2.72 -2.77
CA VAL A 26 7.98 -3.39 -2.21
C VAL A 26 8.69 -4.21 -3.28
N LEU A 27 7.94 -4.96 -4.10
CA LEU A 27 8.50 -5.75 -5.19
C LEU A 27 9.19 -4.87 -6.24
N LEU A 28 8.54 -3.77 -6.66
CA LEU A 28 9.11 -2.81 -7.62
C LEU A 28 10.37 -2.13 -7.08
N CYS A 29 10.35 -1.67 -5.83
CA CYS A 29 11.53 -1.07 -5.20
C CYS A 29 12.67 -2.09 -5.05
N THR A 30 12.36 -3.33 -4.69
CA THR A 30 13.36 -4.41 -4.59
C THR A 30 13.95 -4.72 -5.95
N TYR A 31 13.11 -4.84 -6.99
CA TYR A 31 13.55 -5.07 -8.37
C TYR A 31 14.45 -3.94 -8.88
N ALA A 32 14.03 -2.68 -8.67
CA ALA A 32 14.82 -1.51 -9.01
C ALA A 32 16.18 -1.51 -8.29
N TYR A 33 16.21 -1.85 -7.01
CA TYR A 33 17.43 -1.93 -6.22
C TYR A 33 18.36 -3.06 -6.68
N THR A 34 17.81 -4.24 -6.98
CA THR A 34 18.60 -5.34 -7.54
C THR A 34 19.18 -4.97 -8.89
N LYS A 35 18.40 -4.32 -9.75
CA LYS A 35 18.85 -3.85 -11.06
C LYS A 35 19.92 -2.76 -10.93
N ALA A 36 19.75 -1.80 -10.03
CA ALA A 36 20.75 -0.76 -9.78
C ALA A 36 22.08 -1.33 -9.27
N ARG A 37 22.07 -2.49 -8.59
CA ARG A 37 23.26 -3.16 -8.05
C ARG A 37 23.95 -4.11 -9.01
N MET A 38 23.37 -4.38 -10.17
CA MET A 38 23.92 -5.32 -11.14
C MET A 38 24.73 -4.57 -12.22
N PRO A 39 25.96 -4.98 -12.54
CA PRO A 39 26.72 -4.40 -13.65
C PRO A 39 26.18 -4.93 -14.99
N HIS A 40 25.74 -4.03 -15.87
CA HIS A 40 25.21 -4.36 -17.21
C HIS A 40 26.14 -3.78 -18.29
N ASN A 41 26.34 -4.52 -19.40
CA ASN A 41 26.97 -3.97 -20.61
C ASN A 41 25.90 -3.54 -21.65
N GLU A 42 26.30 -2.80 -22.69
CA GLU A 42 25.39 -2.29 -23.75
C GLU A 42 24.72 -3.39 -24.59
N GLN A 43 25.10 -4.66 -24.39
CA GLN A 43 24.59 -5.84 -25.11
C GLN A 43 23.62 -6.69 -24.26
N GLY A 44 23.27 -6.25 -23.04
CA GLY A 44 22.35 -6.95 -22.16
C GLY A 44 22.95 -8.18 -21.47
N ASN A 45 24.27 -8.37 -21.52
CA ASN A 45 24.96 -9.47 -20.89
C ASN A 45 25.52 -9.05 -19.52
N TYR A 46 25.32 -9.91 -18.52
CA TYR A 46 25.78 -9.68 -17.16
C TYR A 46 27.27 -10.05 -17.06
N PHE A 47 28.10 -9.06 -16.71
CA PHE A 47 29.56 -9.07 -16.52
C PHE A 47 30.44 -9.01 -17.78
N ASP A 48 31.21 -7.91 -17.91
CA ASP A 48 32.67 -7.93 -17.74
C ASP A 48 33.24 -6.51 -17.63
N GLY A 49 33.68 -6.10 -16.42
CA GLY A 49 34.75 -5.12 -16.15
C GLY A 49 34.77 -3.69 -16.72
N LEU A 50 33.93 -3.26 -17.67
CA LEU A 50 34.08 -1.95 -18.33
C LEU A 50 32.81 -1.08 -18.29
N THR A 51 32.99 0.12 -17.72
CA THR A 51 32.16 1.34 -17.77
C THR A 51 30.65 1.13 -17.90
N VAL A 52 29.99 1.12 -16.73
CA VAL A 52 28.56 0.86 -16.56
C VAL A 52 27.72 2.08 -16.93
N HIS A 53 26.82 1.96 -17.91
CA HIS A 53 25.79 2.96 -18.18
C HIS A 53 24.47 2.51 -17.54
N HIS A 54 24.04 3.20 -16.47
CA HIS A 54 22.73 3.01 -15.87
C HIS A 54 21.65 3.39 -16.90
N ALA A 55 20.85 2.44 -17.37
CA ALA A 55 19.87 2.64 -18.45
C ALA A 55 18.68 3.56 -18.07
N GLY A 56 18.76 4.29 -16.96
CA GLY A 56 17.71 5.20 -16.44
C GLY A 56 16.46 4.49 -15.89
N SER A 57 16.18 3.28 -16.37
CA SER A 57 14.98 2.51 -16.05
C SER A 57 14.87 2.11 -14.58
N GLU A 58 15.97 1.84 -13.86
CA GLU A 58 15.91 1.57 -12.41
C GLU A 58 15.30 2.72 -11.61
N TYR A 59 15.59 3.98 -11.99
CA TYR A 59 15.01 5.14 -11.30
C TYR A 59 13.50 5.23 -11.54
N VAL A 60 13.03 4.87 -12.75
CA VAL A 60 11.60 4.84 -13.07
C VAL A 60 10.87 3.81 -12.20
N TYR A 61 11.40 2.60 -12.08
CA TYR A 61 10.79 1.57 -11.21
C TYR A 61 10.81 1.97 -9.73
N GLY A 62 11.88 2.63 -9.27
CA GLY A 62 11.95 3.19 -7.92
C GLY A 62 10.89 4.27 -7.66
N VAL A 63 10.72 5.22 -8.58
CA VAL A 63 9.71 6.29 -8.48
C VAL A 63 8.29 5.73 -8.52
N VAL A 64 8.02 4.75 -9.39
CA VAL A 64 6.72 4.06 -9.45
C VAL A 64 6.44 3.29 -8.16
N GLY A 65 7.42 2.53 -7.65
CA GLY A 65 7.32 1.83 -6.38
C GLY A 65 7.05 2.78 -5.21
N LEU A 66 7.77 3.91 -5.14
CA LEU A 66 7.54 4.93 -4.12
C LEU A 66 6.13 5.53 -4.18
N SER A 67 5.64 5.81 -5.39
CA SER A 67 4.30 6.34 -5.62
C SER A 67 3.21 5.36 -5.14
N PHE A 68 3.40 4.07 -5.43
CA PHE A 68 2.52 3.02 -4.92
C PHE A 68 2.58 2.91 -3.39
N GLY A 69 3.77 3.02 -2.80
CA GLY A 69 3.94 3.03 -1.34
C GLY A 69 3.19 4.18 -0.66
N VAL A 70 3.28 5.40 -1.21
CA VAL A 70 2.54 6.57 -0.71
C VAL A 70 1.04 6.35 -0.83
N PHE A 71 0.56 5.84 -1.97
CA PHE A 71 -0.85 5.55 -2.17
C PHE A 71 -1.37 4.50 -1.17
N ALA A 72 -0.62 3.41 -0.99
CA ALA A 72 -0.94 2.36 -0.03
C ALA A 72 -1.03 2.91 1.40
N LEU A 73 -0.12 3.81 1.78
CA LEU A 73 -0.09 4.43 3.10
C LEU A 73 -1.32 5.33 3.32
N VAL A 74 -1.67 6.16 2.34
CA VAL A 74 -2.87 7.02 2.41
C VAL A 74 -4.15 6.17 2.49
N ALA A 75 -4.26 5.13 1.65
CA ALA A 75 -5.39 4.21 1.66
C ALA A 75 -5.50 3.46 3.00
N GLY A 76 -4.38 3.00 3.55
CA GLY A 76 -4.31 2.32 4.85
C GLY A 76 -4.74 3.23 6.01
N ILE A 77 -4.28 4.49 6.04
CA ILE A 77 -4.72 5.48 7.04
C ILE A 77 -6.21 5.77 6.90
N GLY A 78 -6.73 5.89 5.68
CA GLY A 78 -8.15 6.06 5.40
C GLY A 78 -8.99 4.90 5.95
N ALA A 79 -8.57 3.66 5.66
CA ALA A 79 -9.20 2.45 6.17
C ALA A 79 -9.18 2.41 7.71
N PHE A 80 -8.04 2.72 8.33
CA PHE A 80 -7.90 2.75 9.79
C PHE A 80 -8.84 3.77 10.45
N ARG A 81 -8.97 4.97 9.87
CA ARG A 81 -9.91 6.00 10.35
C ARG A 81 -11.37 5.55 10.23
N LEU A 82 -11.73 4.88 9.14
CA LEU A 82 -13.06 4.31 8.94
C LEU A 82 -13.36 3.21 9.95
N PHE A 83 -12.40 2.32 10.23
CA PHE A 83 -12.53 1.29 11.27
C PHE A 83 -12.73 1.89 12.67
N LYS A 84 -11.95 2.92 13.05
CA LYS A 84 -12.15 3.60 14.35
C LYS A 84 -13.53 4.25 14.46
N ARG A 85 -14.02 4.89 13.39
CA ARG A 85 -15.37 5.48 13.36
C ARG A 85 -16.46 4.41 13.48
N ALA A 86 -16.33 3.30 12.76
CA ALA A 86 -17.27 2.18 12.86
C ALA A 86 -17.27 1.54 14.26
N ALA A 87 -16.10 1.44 14.92
CA ALA A 87 -15.99 0.92 16.27
C ALA A 87 -16.63 1.85 17.32
N ALA A 88 -16.42 3.17 17.21
CA ALA A 88 -17.06 4.15 18.09
C ALA A 88 -18.60 4.12 17.98
N ALA A 89 -19.13 3.99 16.76
CA ALA A 89 -20.57 3.88 16.50
C ALA A 89 -21.20 2.56 17.00
N ARG A 90 -20.39 1.53 17.29
CA ARG A 90 -20.87 0.31 17.96
C ARG A 90 -20.90 0.47 19.48
N ARG A 91 -19.89 1.11 20.07
CA ARG A 91 -19.84 1.37 21.52
C ARG A 91 -21.00 2.24 22.01
N GLY A 92 -21.30 3.35 21.32
CA GLY A 92 -22.42 4.23 21.70
C GLY A 92 -23.77 3.52 21.69
N ARG A 93 -23.98 2.63 20.71
CA ARG A 93 -25.23 1.86 20.57
C ARG A 93 -25.41 0.81 21.67
N ASN A 94 -24.32 0.21 22.14
CA ASN A 94 -24.36 -0.73 23.25
C ASN A 94 -24.61 -0.01 24.59
N ALA A 95 -24.06 1.19 24.78
CA ALA A 95 -24.30 1.99 25.98
C ALA A 95 -25.76 2.49 26.09
N GLU A 96 -26.37 2.85 24.97
CA GLU A 96 -27.77 3.27 24.89
C GLU A 96 -28.74 2.08 25.10
N ALA A 97 -28.37 0.89 24.64
CA ALA A 97 -29.12 -0.35 24.89
C ALA A 97 -29.05 -0.80 26.36
N ASP A 98 -27.93 -0.57 27.03
CA ASP A 98 -27.72 -0.91 28.46
C ASP A 98 -28.47 0.07 29.38
N GLY A 99 -28.46 1.37 29.05
CA GLY A 99 -29.20 2.40 29.80
C GLY A 99 -30.73 2.37 29.63
N SER A 100 -31.25 1.66 28.62
CA SER A 100 -32.70 1.50 28.41
C SER A 100 -33.31 0.31 29.19
N GLN A 101 -32.48 -0.49 29.88
CA GLN A 101 -32.95 -1.62 30.71
C GLN A 101 -32.94 -1.31 32.22
N GLY A 102 -32.60 -0.07 32.61
CA GLY A 102 -32.56 0.40 34.00
C GLY A 102 -33.80 1.18 34.43
#